data_AF-A0A7K7B7X6-F1
#
_entry.id   AF-A0A7K7B7X6-F1
#
_cell.length_a   1.000
_cell.length_b   1.000
_cell.length_c   1.000
_cell.angle_alpha   90.00
_cell.angle_beta   90.00
_cell.angle_gamma   90.00
#
_symmetry.space_group_name_H-M   'P 1'
#
loop_
_entity.id
_entity.type
_entity.pdbx_description
1 polymer ?
#
loop_
_entity_poly.entity_id
_entity_poly.type
_entity_poly.pdbx_seq_one_letter_code
_entity_poly.pdbx_strand_id
1 'polypeptide(L)'
;QFSFAEKWEHPQGTEVLGALDLGGASTQITFQPGGTIEDQNTSILLRLYSTNYSLYTHSYLCYGQTQALKMLLAALCEGSSSPQQVSHPCYPKGYWENVTTAALYDSPCVPMPSTPSPAQVFTVTGTGDPAACKTAVEKLFNFSCGAHRTCGFNGIYQPPVRGQFFAFSGFYYTFHFLNITGQQSLGHVNSTIWAFCNSTWKELVEDFPQETERLHMYCSIAVYILTLLLDGYKFDEHTWSSIHFSKKAANVDIGWTLGFMLNLTNMIPTEALVHAKGQQPDLWASAIFFIVLATVTGLMAIFLLCFWKPKQKSHYRIR
;
A
#
# COMPACT_ATOMS: atom_id res chain seq x y z
N GLN A 1 -0.42 -17.51 -6.88
CA GLN A 1 0.02 -18.05 -8.20
C GLN A 1 -1.21 -18.27 -9.06
N PHE A 2 -1.08 -18.25 -10.40
CA PHE A 2 -2.18 -18.61 -11.30
C PHE A 2 -2.08 -20.12 -11.57
N SER A 3 -3.06 -20.88 -11.11
CA SER A 3 -3.03 -22.35 -11.17
C SER A 3 -3.31 -22.87 -12.58
N PHE A 4 -2.98 -24.14 -12.80
CA PHE A 4 -3.35 -24.89 -14.01
C PHE A 4 -4.88 -24.94 -14.25
N ALA A 5 -5.69 -24.62 -13.24
CA ALA A 5 -7.14 -24.54 -13.32
C ALA A 5 -7.67 -23.12 -13.64
N GLU A 6 -6.81 -22.23 -14.15
CA GLU A 6 -7.12 -20.84 -14.48
C GLU A 6 -7.67 -20.01 -13.30
N LYS A 7 -7.21 -20.30 -12.08
CA LYS A 7 -7.68 -19.65 -10.85
C LYS A 7 -6.53 -19.18 -9.97
N TRP A 8 -6.76 -18.06 -9.28
CA TRP A 8 -5.82 -17.49 -8.31
C TRP A 8 -5.72 -18.37 -7.06
N GLU A 9 -4.50 -18.73 -6.69
CA GLU A 9 -4.17 -19.48 -5.47
C GLU A 9 -3.34 -18.64 -4.50
N HIS A 10 -3.59 -18.84 -3.20
CA HIS A 10 -2.83 -18.23 -2.12
C HIS A 10 -1.39 -18.76 -2.11
N PRO A 11 -0.38 -17.89 -2.22
CA PRO A 11 1.00 -18.33 -2.16
C PRO A 11 1.40 -18.55 -0.69
N GLN A 12 1.69 -19.81 -0.34
CA GLN A 12 2.14 -20.17 1.00
C GLN A 12 3.44 -19.42 1.36
N GLY A 13 3.46 -18.78 2.54
CA GLY A 13 4.66 -18.11 3.06
C GLY A 13 5.01 -16.78 2.38
N THR A 14 4.08 -16.13 1.69
CA THR A 14 4.35 -14.81 1.08
C THR A 14 4.04 -13.68 2.05
N GLU A 15 4.98 -12.74 2.17
CA GLU A 15 4.83 -11.53 2.95
C GLU A 15 3.68 -10.65 2.40
N VAL A 16 2.80 -10.18 3.29
CA VAL A 16 1.80 -9.18 2.94
C VAL A 16 2.50 -7.83 2.89
N LEU A 17 2.50 -7.23 1.70
CA LEU A 17 3.12 -5.93 1.49
C LEU A 17 2.17 -4.83 1.96
N GLY A 18 2.72 -3.84 2.67
CA GLY A 18 2.03 -2.59 2.95
C GLY A 18 1.82 -1.75 1.69
N ALA A 19 0.86 -0.84 1.75
CA ALA A 19 0.49 0.05 0.66
C ALA A 19 0.51 1.50 1.17
N LEU A 20 1.26 2.35 0.47
CA LEU A 20 1.31 3.80 0.65
C LEU A 20 0.81 4.45 -0.65
N ASP A 21 -0.34 5.12 -0.57
CA ASP A 21 -0.96 5.81 -1.70
C ASP A 21 -0.95 7.32 -1.45
N LEU A 22 -0.47 8.10 -2.42
CA LEU A 22 -0.52 9.56 -2.37
C LEU A 22 -1.34 10.07 -3.56
N GLY A 23 -2.58 10.47 -3.28
CA GLY A 23 -3.45 11.12 -4.24
C GLY A 23 -3.31 12.63 -4.22
N GLY A 24 -4.17 13.32 -5.00
CA GLY A 24 -4.24 14.78 -4.98
C GLY A 24 -4.89 15.35 -3.72
N ALA A 25 -5.90 14.66 -3.16
CA ALA A 25 -6.70 15.16 -2.03
C ALA A 25 -6.51 14.41 -0.70
N SER A 26 -5.97 13.20 -0.73
CA SER A 26 -5.71 12.39 0.46
C SER A 26 -4.48 11.51 0.26
N THR A 27 -4.00 10.95 1.35
CA THR A 27 -2.96 9.90 1.34
C THR A 27 -3.36 8.78 2.29
N GLN A 28 -3.02 7.55 1.93
CA GLN A 28 -3.38 6.35 2.66
C GLN A 28 -2.15 5.54 3.03
N ILE A 29 -2.21 4.95 4.21
CA ILE A 29 -1.27 3.91 4.67
C ILE A 29 -2.08 2.70 5.10
N THR A 30 -1.71 1.52 4.61
CA THR A 30 -2.32 0.24 4.98
C THR A 30 -1.26 -0.84 5.12
N PHE A 31 -1.22 -1.58 6.22
CA PHE A 31 -0.26 -2.66 6.41
C PHE A 31 -0.69 -3.62 7.52
N GLN A 32 -0.05 -4.79 7.58
CA GLN A 32 -0.23 -5.74 8.67
C GLN A 32 0.78 -5.46 9.80
N PRO A 33 0.36 -4.96 10.97
CA PRO A 33 1.27 -4.69 12.08
C PRO A 33 1.78 -5.98 12.74
N GLY A 34 2.87 -5.87 13.49
CA GLY A 34 3.44 -7.00 14.24
C GLY A 34 2.70 -7.34 15.54
N GLY A 35 1.82 -6.48 16.00
CA GLY A 35 1.05 -6.63 17.23
C GLY A 35 -0.43 -6.30 17.04
N THR A 36 -1.17 -6.25 18.14
CA THR A 36 -2.60 -5.90 18.13
C THR A 36 -2.83 -4.45 17.75
N ILE A 37 -3.85 -4.19 16.95
CA ILE A 37 -4.31 -2.84 16.62
C ILE A 37 -5.13 -2.31 17.80
N GLU A 38 -4.63 -1.26 18.45
CA GLU A 38 -5.28 -0.68 19.64
C GLU A 38 -6.56 0.10 19.30
N ASP A 39 -6.53 0.89 18.22
CA ASP A 39 -7.71 1.62 17.74
C ASP A 39 -8.48 0.81 16.70
N GLN A 40 -9.63 0.25 17.10
CA GLN A 40 -10.48 -0.55 16.24
C GLN A 40 -11.05 0.22 15.04
N ASN A 41 -11.14 1.55 15.09
CA ASN A 41 -11.58 2.35 13.94
C ASN A 41 -10.54 2.36 12.79
N THR A 42 -9.30 2.00 13.10
CA THR A 42 -8.21 1.86 12.14
C THR A 42 -7.91 0.40 11.77
N SER A 43 -8.70 -0.53 12.31
CA SER A 43 -8.55 -1.99 12.11
C SER A 43 -9.51 -2.49 11.04
N ILE A 44 -9.00 -3.29 10.11
CA ILE A 44 -9.81 -4.09 9.19
C ILE A 44 -9.40 -5.56 9.30
N LEU A 45 -10.41 -6.43 9.40
CA LEU A 45 -10.25 -7.88 9.38
C LEU A 45 -10.74 -8.42 8.04
N LEU A 46 -9.85 -9.04 7.28
CA LEU A 46 -10.16 -9.71 6.01
C LEU A 46 -9.91 -11.21 6.14
N ARG A 47 -10.77 -12.03 5.51
CA ARG A 47 -10.51 -13.46 5.34
C ARG A 47 -10.43 -13.77 3.86
N LEU A 48 -9.23 -14.07 3.37
CA LEU A 48 -8.96 -14.34 1.96
C LEU A 48 -8.22 -15.67 1.87
N TYR A 49 -8.72 -16.59 1.04
CA TYR A 49 -8.12 -17.90 0.81
C TYR A 49 -7.81 -18.68 2.10
N SER A 50 -8.78 -18.78 3.01
CA SER A 50 -8.69 -19.41 4.34
C SER A 50 -7.71 -18.74 5.31
N THR A 51 -7.18 -17.56 4.99
CA THR A 51 -6.24 -16.82 5.83
C THR A 51 -6.90 -15.55 6.37
N ASN A 52 -6.82 -15.34 7.69
CA ASN A 52 -7.26 -14.11 8.34
C ASN A 52 -6.13 -13.07 8.35
N TYR A 53 -6.44 -11.86 7.90
CA TYR A 53 -5.56 -10.70 7.91
C TYR A 53 -6.15 -9.65 8.82
N SER A 54 -5.37 -9.21 9.81
CA SER A 54 -5.66 -8.02 10.61
C SER A 54 -4.78 -6.89 10.10
N LEU A 55 -5.40 -5.91 9.46
CA LEU A 55 -4.72 -4.82 8.77
C LEU A 55 -5.02 -3.49 9.47
N TYR A 56 -3.98 -2.69 9.66
CA TYR A 56 -4.14 -1.28 9.96
C TYR A 56 -4.40 -0.53 8.65
N THR A 57 -5.36 0.39 8.64
CA THR A 57 -5.58 1.30 7.52
C THR A 57 -6.02 2.67 8.02
N HIS A 58 -5.49 3.73 7.39
CA HIS A 58 -5.97 5.08 7.62
C HIS A 58 -5.84 5.94 6.36
N SER A 59 -6.77 6.88 6.19
CA SER A 59 -6.76 7.86 5.11
C SER A 59 -6.72 9.27 5.69
N TYR A 60 -5.62 9.98 5.45
CA TYR A 60 -5.47 11.37 5.84
C TYR A 60 -6.06 12.28 4.75
N LEU A 61 -7.33 12.66 4.91
CA LEU A 61 -7.98 13.63 4.05
C LEU A 61 -7.28 15.00 4.16
N CYS A 62 -7.20 15.74 3.04
CA CYS A 62 -6.45 16.98 2.88
C CYS A 62 -4.92 16.83 2.83
N TYR A 63 -4.38 15.64 3.11
CA TYR A 63 -2.95 15.33 3.00
C TYR A 63 -2.60 14.64 1.67
N GLY A 64 -3.42 14.85 0.63
CA GLY A 64 -2.98 14.58 -0.73
C GLY A 64 -2.10 15.72 -1.23
N GLN A 65 -1.20 15.44 -2.18
CA GLN A 65 -0.17 16.39 -2.59
C GLN A 65 -0.74 17.74 -3.05
N THR A 66 -1.85 17.77 -3.79
CA THR A 66 -2.45 19.02 -4.29
C THR A 66 -3.01 19.86 -3.15
N GLN A 67 -3.70 19.22 -2.19
CA GLN A 67 -4.27 19.92 -1.04
C GLN A 67 -3.18 20.35 -0.05
N ALA A 68 -2.14 19.54 0.15
CA ALA A 68 -0.98 19.90 0.95
C ALA A 68 -0.26 21.14 0.43
N LEU A 69 -0.09 21.27 -0.89
CA LEU A 69 0.49 22.49 -1.48
C LEU A 69 -0.40 23.72 -1.30
N LYS A 70 -1.73 23.58 -1.39
CA LYS A 70 -2.66 24.68 -1.10
C LYS A 70 -2.59 25.10 0.38
N MET A 71 -2.56 24.14 1.30
CA MET A 71 -2.36 24.42 2.73
C MET A 71 -1.01 25.11 3.00
N LEU A 72 0.06 24.68 2.33
CA LEU A 72 1.38 25.31 2.42
C LEU A 72 1.33 26.77 1.99
N LEU A 73 0.77 27.04 0.81
CA LEU A 73 0.67 28.41 0.31
C LEU A 73 -0.20 29.29 1.23
N ALA A 74 -1.31 28.78 1.75
CA ALA A 74 -2.15 29.52 2.69
C ALA A 74 -1.41 29.85 4.00
N ALA A 75 -0.68 28.89 4.58
CA ALA A 75 0.12 29.13 5.77
C ALA A 75 1.23 30.17 5.53
N LEU A 76 1.83 30.20 4.33
CA LEU A 76 2.80 31.22 3.94
C LEU A 76 2.16 32.60 3.76
N CYS A 77 0.93 32.66 3.23
CA CYS A 77 0.15 33.90 3.14
C CYS A 77 -0.14 34.48 4.53
N GLU A 78 -0.57 33.65 5.49
CA GLU A 78 -0.85 34.08 6.87
C GLU A 78 0.39 34.60 7.59
N GLY A 79 1.56 34.00 7.32
CA GLY A 79 2.85 34.42 7.89
C GLY A 79 3.50 35.61 7.18
N SER A 80 2.98 36.06 6.03
CA SER A 80 3.60 37.14 5.25
C SER A 80 3.36 38.51 5.88
N SER A 81 4.41 39.34 5.91
CA SER A 81 4.30 40.76 6.30
C SER A 81 3.67 41.63 5.20
N SER A 82 3.60 41.13 3.96
CA SER A 82 3.02 41.85 2.81
C SER A 82 1.82 41.09 2.26
N PRO A 83 0.59 41.65 2.34
CA PRO A 83 -0.63 40.98 1.86
C PRO A 83 -0.72 40.83 0.34
N GLN A 84 0.31 41.17 -0.44
CA GLN A 84 0.32 41.06 -1.91
C GLN A 84 1.56 40.33 -2.43
N GLN A 85 2.59 40.15 -1.60
CA GLN A 85 3.81 39.45 -1.97
C GLN A 85 4.06 38.33 -0.97
N VAL A 86 4.11 37.10 -1.48
CA VAL A 86 4.31 35.89 -0.69
C VAL A 86 5.62 35.25 -1.15
N SER A 87 6.56 35.09 -0.23
CA SER A 87 7.78 34.35 -0.48
C SER A 87 7.53 32.86 -0.24
N HIS A 88 7.83 32.04 -1.23
CA HIS A 88 7.62 30.60 -1.20
C HIS A 88 8.97 29.87 -1.16
N PRO A 89 9.40 29.34 0.00
CA PRO A 89 10.74 28.79 0.14
C PRO A 89 10.98 27.53 -0.70
N CYS A 90 9.94 26.75 -0.93
CA CYS A 90 10.02 25.55 -1.76
C CYS A 90 9.98 25.80 -3.27
N TYR A 91 9.60 27.02 -3.71
CA TYR A 91 9.63 27.32 -5.14
C TYR A 91 11.04 27.75 -5.53
N PRO A 92 11.51 27.39 -6.74
CA PRO A 92 12.87 27.65 -7.15
C PRO A 92 13.12 29.15 -7.27
N LYS A 93 14.35 29.57 -6.95
CA LYS A 93 14.73 30.98 -6.96
C LYS A 93 14.53 31.59 -8.35
N GLY A 94 13.81 32.71 -8.41
CA GLY A 94 13.51 33.42 -9.67
C GLY A 94 12.23 32.96 -10.38
N TYR A 95 11.55 31.92 -9.88
CA TYR A 95 10.18 31.61 -10.29
C TYR A 95 9.20 32.59 -9.63
N TRP A 96 8.14 32.93 -10.34
CA TRP A 96 7.02 33.67 -9.78
C TRP A 96 5.72 33.31 -10.49
N GLU A 97 4.62 33.46 -9.78
CA GLU A 97 3.28 33.33 -10.33
C GLU A 97 2.30 34.26 -9.62
N ASN A 98 1.15 34.52 -10.27
CA ASN A 98 0.05 35.25 -9.65
C ASN A 98 -1.05 34.27 -9.27
N VAL A 99 -1.42 34.27 -7.99
CA VAL A 99 -2.46 33.39 -7.44
C VAL A 99 -3.63 34.24 -6.94
N THR A 100 -4.85 33.85 -7.28
CA THR A 100 -6.06 34.52 -6.81
C THR A 100 -6.50 33.94 -5.46
N THR A 101 -7.12 34.77 -4.60
CA THR A 101 -7.80 34.26 -3.39
C THR A 101 -8.79 33.16 -3.73
N ALA A 102 -9.56 33.33 -4.80
CA ALA A 102 -10.53 32.33 -5.24
C ALA A 102 -9.88 30.96 -5.52
N ALA A 103 -8.72 30.90 -6.17
CA ALA A 103 -8.05 29.64 -6.50
C ALA A 103 -7.38 28.97 -5.29
N LEU A 104 -6.88 29.76 -4.34
CA LEU A 104 -6.23 29.24 -3.13
C LEU A 104 -7.24 28.62 -2.16
N TYR A 105 -8.40 29.28 -1.98
CA TYR A 105 -9.41 28.93 -0.98
C TYR A 105 -10.67 28.26 -1.57
N ASP A 106 -10.59 27.68 -2.78
CA ASP A 106 -11.66 26.90 -3.43
C ASP A 106 -11.86 25.50 -2.83
N SER A 107 -11.18 25.17 -1.72
CA SER A 107 -11.11 23.82 -1.16
C SER A 107 -11.51 23.81 0.31
N PRO A 108 -12.25 22.79 0.78
CA PRO A 108 -12.55 22.62 2.21
C PRO A 108 -11.30 22.39 3.07
N CYS A 109 -10.15 22.05 2.46
CA CYS A 109 -8.89 21.85 3.16
C CYS A 109 -8.18 23.15 3.55
N VAL A 110 -8.60 24.28 2.97
CA VAL A 110 -8.01 25.59 3.23
C VAL A 110 -9.15 26.56 3.56
N PRO A 111 -9.47 26.77 4.84
CA PRO A 111 -10.60 27.61 5.22
C PRO A 111 -10.38 29.06 4.76
N MET A 112 -11.41 29.66 4.18
CA MET A 112 -11.38 31.07 3.75
C MET A 112 -11.20 31.98 4.98
N PRO A 113 -10.30 32.98 4.93
CA PRO A 113 -10.20 34.00 5.97
C PRO A 113 -11.52 34.77 6.13
N SER A 114 -11.84 35.21 7.35
CA SER A 114 -13.15 35.82 7.69
C SER A 114 -13.47 37.13 6.96
N THR A 115 -12.47 37.80 6.38
CA THR A 115 -12.64 39.01 5.56
C THR A 115 -12.00 38.83 4.19
N PRO A 116 -12.62 38.07 3.27
CA PRO A 116 -12.05 37.89 1.96
C PRO A 116 -12.38 39.11 1.08
N SER A 117 -11.37 39.62 0.37
CA SER A 117 -11.61 40.31 -0.90
C SER A 117 -11.52 39.26 -2.02
N PRO A 118 -12.65 38.83 -2.62
CA PRO A 118 -12.67 37.74 -3.61
C PRO A 118 -11.84 38.03 -4.88
N ALA A 119 -11.42 39.29 -5.08
CA ALA A 119 -10.65 39.75 -6.23
C ALA A 119 -9.16 39.99 -5.92
N GLN A 120 -8.69 39.67 -4.72
CA GLN A 120 -7.30 39.90 -4.36
C GLN A 120 -6.38 38.88 -5.06
N VAL A 121 -5.35 39.40 -5.71
CA VAL A 121 -4.28 38.65 -6.37
C VAL A 121 -3.01 38.82 -5.56
N PHE A 122 -2.31 37.73 -5.30
CA PHE A 122 -1.02 37.72 -4.64
C PHE A 122 0.04 37.26 -5.63
N THR A 123 1.20 37.91 -5.60
CA THR A 123 2.38 37.45 -6.34
C THR A 123 3.17 36.53 -5.42
N VAL A 124 3.31 35.27 -5.83
CA VAL A 124 4.11 34.26 -5.14
C VAL A 124 5.49 34.23 -5.80
N THR A 125 6.55 34.31 -5.00
CA THR A 125 7.93 34.36 -5.49
C THR A 125 8.77 33.27 -4.84
N GLY A 126 9.46 32.47 -5.66
CA GLY A 126 10.32 31.41 -5.18
C GLY A 126 11.65 31.91 -4.64
N THR A 127 12.07 31.39 -3.49
CA THR A 127 13.37 31.75 -2.89
C THR A 127 14.41 30.64 -3.01
N GLY A 128 14.02 29.39 -3.29
CA GLY A 128 14.91 28.24 -3.40
C GLY A 128 15.65 27.94 -2.09
N ASP A 129 14.94 27.93 -0.96
CA ASP A 129 15.52 27.66 0.36
C ASP A 129 15.00 26.31 0.90
N PRO A 130 15.77 25.20 0.74
CA PRO A 130 15.35 23.88 1.18
C PRO A 130 15.13 23.77 2.70
N ALA A 131 15.89 24.51 3.52
CA ALA A 131 15.75 24.46 4.98
C ALA A 131 14.46 25.15 5.43
N ALA A 132 14.20 26.35 4.90
CA ALA A 132 12.95 27.06 5.14
C ALA A 132 11.75 26.31 4.55
N CYS A 133 11.93 25.65 3.41
CA CYS A 133 10.90 24.80 2.79
C CYS A 133 10.51 23.65 3.73
N LYS A 134 11.50 22.89 4.22
CA LYS A 134 11.26 21.80 5.18
C LYS A 134 10.50 22.30 6.40
N THR A 135 10.96 23.41 6.99
CA THR A 135 10.32 24.03 8.16
C THR A 135 8.87 24.43 7.89
N ALA A 136 8.58 24.97 6.69
CA ALA A 136 7.23 25.37 6.30
C ALA A 136 6.31 24.16 6.09
N VAL A 137 6.84 23.08 5.49
CA VAL A 137 6.11 21.82 5.28
C VAL A 137 5.82 21.11 6.61
N GLU A 138 6.78 21.06 7.53
CA GLU A 138 6.61 20.44 8.86
C GLU A 138 5.45 21.08 9.65
N LYS A 139 5.21 22.39 9.48
CA LYS A 139 4.10 23.10 10.13
C LYS A 139 2.72 22.66 9.66
N LEU A 140 2.61 21.96 8.53
CA LEU A 140 1.34 21.40 8.08
C LEU A 140 0.86 20.27 8.98
N PHE A 141 1.77 19.65 9.73
CA PHE A 141 1.51 18.48 10.53
C PHE A 141 1.54 18.82 12.02
N ASN A 142 0.67 18.18 12.80
CA ASN A 142 0.86 18.11 14.24
C ASN A 142 1.45 16.75 14.63
N PHE A 143 2.75 16.71 14.89
CA PHE A 143 3.44 15.47 15.29
C PHE A 143 3.27 15.11 16.78
N SER A 144 2.53 15.91 17.55
CA SER A 144 2.22 15.60 18.94
C SER A 144 1.33 14.36 19.02
N CYS A 145 1.68 13.45 19.93
CA CYS A 145 0.91 12.25 20.23
C CYS A 145 0.57 12.22 21.73
N GLY A 146 -0.61 11.71 22.07
CA GLY A 146 -0.99 11.52 23.47
C GLY A 146 -0.01 10.59 24.20
N ALA A 147 0.13 10.76 25.52
CA ALA A 147 1.02 9.92 26.32
C ALA A 147 0.69 8.43 26.14
N HIS A 148 1.74 7.61 26.03
CA HIS A 148 1.65 6.14 25.89
C HIS A 148 0.92 5.62 24.64
N ARG A 149 0.89 6.40 23.56
CA ARG A 149 0.36 5.94 22.26
C ARG A 149 1.41 6.10 21.16
N THR A 150 1.29 5.27 20.12
CA THR A 150 1.99 5.49 18.85
C THR A 150 1.04 6.18 17.88
N CYS A 151 1.50 7.26 17.26
CA CYS A 151 0.72 8.02 16.30
C CYS A 151 1.52 8.24 15.02
N GLY A 152 0.80 8.43 13.92
CA GLY A 152 1.37 9.05 12.73
C GLY A 152 1.52 10.57 12.96
N PHE A 153 0.46 11.30 12.63
CA PHE A 153 0.32 12.73 12.90
C PHE A 153 -1.14 13.11 13.20
N ASN A 154 -1.38 14.34 13.65
CA ASN A 154 -2.68 14.87 14.07
C ASN A 154 -3.39 14.04 15.15
N GLY A 155 -2.62 13.41 16.04
CA GLY A 155 -3.15 12.55 17.09
C GLY A 155 -3.78 11.25 16.60
N ILE A 156 -3.62 10.89 15.33
CA ILE A 156 -4.15 9.65 14.77
C ILE A 156 -3.25 8.48 15.15
N TYR A 157 -3.84 7.45 15.75
CA TYR A 157 -3.15 6.22 16.10
C TYR A 157 -2.53 5.56 14.86
N GLN A 158 -1.29 5.11 14.99
CA GLN A 158 -0.60 4.30 13.99
C GLN A 158 0.34 3.33 14.70
N PRO A 159 0.27 2.02 14.46
CA PRO A 159 1.26 1.08 14.98
C PRO A 159 2.63 1.29 14.32
N PRO A 160 3.75 0.83 14.92
CA PRO A 160 5.04 0.87 14.27
C PRO A 160 5.02 0.18 12.90
N VAL A 161 5.61 0.84 11.89
CA VAL A 161 5.69 0.29 10.53
C VAL A 161 6.51 -1.01 10.53
N ARG A 162 6.04 -2.00 9.77
CA ARG A 162 6.67 -3.32 9.69
C ARG A 162 6.45 -3.93 8.32
N GLY A 163 7.46 -4.66 7.84
CA GLY A 163 7.42 -5.36 6.56
C GLY A 163 7.78 -4.46 5.40
N GLN A 164 7.63 -5.00 4.20
CA GLN A 164 7.86 -4.30 2.94
C GLN A 164 6.62 -3.51 2.49
N PHE A 165 6.81 -2.37 1.84
CA PHE A 165 5.74 -1.47 1.38
C PHE A 165 5.88 -1.15 -0.11
N PHE A 166 4.78 -1.06 -0.83
CA PHE A 166 4.73 -0.34 -2.09
C PHE A 166 4.27 1.09 -1.87
N ALA A 167 5.05 2.06 -2.35
CA ALA A 167 4.66 3.45 -2.46
C ALA A 167 4.37 3.79 -3.93
N PHE A 168 3.13 4.16 -4.22
CA PHE A 168 2.64 4.37 -5.58
C PHE A 168 1.91 5.72 -5.73
N SER A 169 1.32 5.96 -6.89
CA SER A 169 0.69 7.25 -7.24
C SER A 169 1.68 8.42 -7.08
N GLY A 170 1.31 9.47 -6.34
CA GLY A 170 2.13 10.67 -6.13
C GLY A 170 3.54 10.38 -5.61
N PHE A 171 3.69 9.37 -4.74
CA PHE A 171 5.00 8.95 -4.25
C PHE A 171 5.92 8.55 -5.41
N TYR A 172 5.43 7.66 -6.28
CA TYR A 172 6.21 7.15 -7.40
C TYR A 172 6.53 8.25 -8.41
N TYR A 173 5.54 9.04 -8.85
CA TYR A 173 5.75 9.98 -9.96
C TYR A 173 6.75 11.09 -9.60
N THR A 174 6.67 11.63 -8.38
CA THR A 174 7.63 12.66 -7.92
C THR A 174 9.03 12.09 -7.78
N PHE A 175 9.19 10.91 -7.17
CA PHE A 175 10.51 10.33 -6.97
C PHE A 175 11.10 9.78 -8.27
N HIS A 176 10.27 9.33 -9.20
CA HIS A 176 10.70 8.90 -10.53
C HIS A 176 11.24 10.09 -11.33
N PHE A 177 10.57 11.24 -11.29
CA PHE A 177 11.07 12.48 -11.92
C PHE A 177 12.47 12.85 -11.40
N LEU A 178 12.70 12.71 -10.09
CA LEU A 178 14.00 12.96 -9.44
C LEU A 178 14.99 11.79 -9.54
N ASN A 179 14.64 10.71 -10.24
CA ASN A 179 15.47 9.51 -10.40
C ASN A 179 15.91 8.83 -9.07
N ILE A 180 15.02 8.83 -8.06
CA ILE A 180 15.26 8.31 -6.70
C ILE A 180 14.30 7.18 -6.31
N THR A 181 13.85 6.39 -7.28
CA THR A 181 13.01 5.19 -7.03
C THR A 181 13.83 3.89 -6.89
N GLY A 182 15.13 3.94 -7.17
CA GLY A 182 16.03 2.78 -7.26
C GLY A 182 16.61 2.28 -5.93
N GLN A 183 15.83 2.32 -4.84
CA GLN A 183 16.23 1.90 -3.49
C GLN A 183 17.53 2.56 -2.97
N GLN A 184 17.77 3.82 -3.33
CA GLN A 184 18.91 4.57 -2.81
C GLN A 184 18.76 4.82 -1.30
N SER A 185 19.90 5.04 -0.62
CA SER A 185 19.91 5.38 0.81
C SER A 185 19.13 6.67 1.09
N LEU A 186 18.59 6.78 2.31
CA LEU A 186 17.86 7.98 2.73
C LEU A 186 18.73 9.24 2.62
N GLY A 187 20.02 9.15 2.97
CA GLY A 187 20.98 10.23 2.79
C GLY A 187 21.12 10.69 1.33
N HIS A 188 21.18 9.76 0.36
CA HIS A 188 21.21 10.10 -1.06
C HIS A 188 19.92 10.81 -1.48
N VAL A 189 18.75 10.27 -1.10
CA VAL A 189 17.45 10.85 -1.41
C VAL A 189 17.33 12.28 -0.86
N ASN A 190 17.70 12.48 0.40
CA ASN A 190 17.76 13.80 1.03
C ASN A 190 18.67 14.76 0.24
N SER A 191 19.88 14.33 -0.11
CA SER A 191 20.82 15.18 -0.85
C SER A 191 20.34 15.55 -2.24
N THR A 192 19.67 14.63 -2.95
CA THR A 192 19.11 14.88 -4.29
C THR A 192 17.96 15.89 -4.22
N ILE A 193 17.06 15.74 -3.25
CA ILE A 193 15.95 16.68 -3.06
C ILE A 193 16.48 18.05 -2.64
N TRP A 194 17.47 18.09 -1.73
CA TRP A 194 18.10 19.34 -1.30
C TRP A 194 18.77 20.08 -2.45
N ALA A 195 19.52 19.37 -3.29
CA ALA A 195 20.16 19.94 -4.48
C ALA A 195 19.13 20.50 -5.45
N PHE A 196 18.07 19.74 -5.76
CA PHE A 196 16.99 20.17 -6.64
C PHE A 196 16.28 21.44 -6.12
N CYS A 197 15.98 21.48 -4.82
CA CYS A 197 15.34 22.64 -4.18
C CYS A 197 16.21 23.90 -4.17
N ASN A 198 17.54 23.76 -4.23
CA ASN A 198 18.49 24.86 -4.23
C ASN A 198 18.76 25.40 -5.65
N SER A 199 18.31 24.72 -6.70
CA SER A 199 18.44 25.17 -8.08
C SER A 199 17.58 26.40 -8.37
N THR A 200 18.06 27.25 -9.27
CA THR A 200 17.30 28.39 -9.77
C THR A 200 16.26 27.94 -10.81
N TRP A 201 15.23 28.76 -11.02
CA TRP A 201 14.23 28.48 -12.04
C TRP A 201 14.83 28.35 -13.44
N LYS A 202 15.84 29.17 -13.75
CA LYS A 202 16.54 29.15 -15.03
C LYS A 202 17.23 27.80 -15.28
N GLU A 203 18.02 27.34 -14.32
CA GLU A 203 18.72 26.04 -14.40
C GLU A 203 17.73 24.90 -14.57
N LEU A 204 16.65 24.89 -13.77
CA LEU A 204 15.63 23.85 -13.87
C LEU A 204 14.97 23.80 -15.25
N VAL A 205 14.61 24.95 -15.83
CA VAL A 205 13.99 24.99 -17.17
C VAL A 205 14.96 24.53 -18.26
N GLU A 206 16.25 24.83 -18.11
CA GLU A 206 17.31 24.36 -19.03
C GLU A 206 17.50 22.83 -18.93
N ASP A 207 17.48 22.28 -17.72
CA ASP A 207 17.67 20.84 -17.46
C ASP A 207 16.41 20.00 -17.79
N PHE A 208 15.22 20.57 -17.59
CA PHE A 208 13.92 19.88 -17.73
C PHE A 208 12.93 20.62 -18.63
N PRO A 209 13.26 20.86 -19.92
CA PRO A 209 12.45 21.69 -20.81
C PRO A 209 11.05 21.12 -21.11
N GLN A 210 10.85 19.82 -20.90
CA GLN A 210 9.57 19.12 -21.16
C GLN A 210 8.59 19.16 -19.98
N GLU A 211 9.02 19.56 -18.78
CA GLU A 211 8.24 19.45 -17.53
C GLU A 211 7.87 20.81 -16.91
N THR A 212 8.00 21.89 -17.68
CA THR A 212 7.94 23.29 -17.20
C THR A 212 6.65 23.66 -16.46
N GLU A 213 5.51 23.05 -16.81
CA GLU A 213 4.22 23.33 -16.16
C GLU A 213 4.22 22.99 -14.65
N ARG A 214 4.90 21.89 -14.26
CA ARG A 214 4.89 21.38 -12.88
C ARG A 214 6.23 21.54 -12.16
N LEU A 215 7.25 21.96 -12.89
CA LEU A 215 8.63 21.97 -12.45
C LEU A 215 8.85 22.73 -11.13
N HIS A 216 8.16 23.86 -10.97
CA HIS A 216 8.24 24.70 -9.78
C HIS A 216 7.69 24.04 -8.50
N MET A 217 6.83 23.01 -8.62
CA MET A 217 6.21 22.32 -7.49
C MET A 217 7.00 21.09 -7.01
N TYR A 218 7.91 20.52 -7.80
CA TYR A 218 8.55 19.25 -7.46
C TYR A 218 9.35 19.32 -6.16
N CYS A 219 10.01 20.45 -5.86
CA CYS A 219 10.69 20.64 -4.58
C CYS A 219 9.69 20.57 -3.42
N SER A 220 8.59 21.31 -3.48
CA SER A 220 7.53 21.30 -2.47
C SER A 220 6.97 19.89 -2.23
N ILE A 221 6.68 19.14 -3.31
CA ILE A 221 6.11 17.80 -3.23
C ILE A 221 7.14 16.79 -2.69
N ALA A 222 8.40 16.89 -3.10
CA ALA A 222 9.45 15.97 -2.66
C ALA A 222 9.78 16.15 -1.17
N VAL A 223 9.88 17.41 -0.70
CA VAL A 223 10.05 17.72 0.73
C VAL A 223 8.82 17.28 1.52
N TYR A 224 7.60 17.47 0.98
CA TYR A 224 6.37 16.97 1.56
C TYR A 224 6.35 15.45 1.70
N ILE A 225 6.71 14.71 0.64
CA ILE A 225 6.79 13.25 0.68
C ILE A 225 7.77 12.77 1.74
N LEU A 226 8.97 13.36 1.81
CA LEU A 226 9.95 12.97 2.83
C LEU A 226 9.44 13.24 4.25
N THR A 227 8.85 14.41 4.48
CA THR A 227 8.26 14.76 5.78
C THR A 227 7.12 13.80 6.14
N LEU A 228 6.25 13.47 5.17
CA LEU A 228 5.15 12.52 5.37
C LEU A 228 5.67 11.12 5.70
N LEU A 229 6.69 10.62 5.00
CA LEU A 229 7.23 9.27 5.25
C LEU A 229 7.98 9.19 6.58
N LEU A 230 8.87 10.14 6.86
CA LEU A 230 9.74 10.10 8.04
C LEU A 230 9.03 10.58 9.29
N ASP A 231 8.49 11.79 9.25
CA ASP A 231 7.88 12.42 10.42
C ASP A 231 6.41 12.03 10.56
N GLY A 232 5.69 11.83 9.45
CA GLY A 232 4.29 11.40 9.46
C GLY A 232 4.12 9.92 9.74
N TYR A 233 4.64 9.05 8.87
CA TYR A 233 4.48 7.60 8.94
C TYR A 233 5.54 6.90 9.77
N LYS A 234 6.52 7.63 10.31
CA LYS A 234 7.55 7.11 11.22
C LYS A 234 8.45 6.06 10.58
N PHE A 235 8.72 6.17 9.28
CA PHE A 235 9.87 5.50 8.68
C PHE A 235 11.16 6.20 9.14
N ASP A 236 12.24 5.46 9.20
CA ASP A 236 13.56 5.92 9.66
C ASP A 236 14.67 5.30 8.81
N GLU A 237 15.94 5.59 9.13
CA GLU A 237 17.10 5.03 8.43
C GLU A 237 17.11 3.49 8.38
N HIS A 238 16.51 2.81 9.37
CA HIS A 238 16.48 1.35 9.44
C HIS A 238 15.33 0.73 8.65
N THR A 239 14.22 1.45 8.53
CA THR A 239 13.01 0.99 7.85
C THR A 239 12.88 1.56 6.43
N TRP A 240 13.68 2.56 6.05
CA TRP A 240 13.66 3.19 4.73
C TRP A 240 13.75 2.18 3.58
N SER A 241 14.67 1.20 3.68
CA SER A 241 14.87 0.19 2.64
C SER A 241 13.69 -0.75 2.44
N SER A 242 12.67 -0.70 3.30
CA SER A 242 11.46 -1.49 3.13
C SER A 242 10.43 -0.85 2.19
N ILE A 243 10.65 0.41 1.76
CA ILE A 243 9.76 1.12 0.84
C ILE A 243 10.20 0.91 -0.62
N HIS A 244 9.29 0.40 -1.44
CA HIS A 244 9.47 0.20 -2.87
C HIS A 244 8.60 1.19 -3.63
N PHE A 245 9.23 2.20 -4.25
CA PHE A 245 8.52 3.16 -5.09
C PHE A 245 8.23 2.52 -6.44
N SER A 246 6.96 2.18 -6.72
CA SER A 246 6.59 1.52 -7.96
C SER A 246 5.24 1.98 -8.49
N LYS A 247 5.13 2.07 -9.82
CA LYS A 247 3.86 2.25 -10.52
C LYS A 247 3.17 0.92 -10.81
N LYS A 248 3.93 -0.18 -10.98
CA LYS A 248 3.41 -1.44 -11.52
C LYS A 248 3.89 -2.65 -10.73
N ALA A 249 3.03 -3.65 -10.64
CA ALA A 249 3.37 -5.01 -10.22
C ALA A 249 2.85 -5.99 -11.28
N ALA A 250 3.72 -6.88 -11.77
CA ALA A 250 3.38 -7.83 -12.83
C ALA A 250 2.69 -7.17 -14.06
N ASN A 251 3.21 -6.02 -14.51
CA ASN A 251 2.68 -5.19 -15.61
C ASN A 251 1.29 -4.56 -15.38
N VAL A 252 0.70 -4.69 -14.20
CA VAL A 252 -0.54 -4.03 -13.82
C VAL A 252 -0.23 -2.81 -12.96
N ASP A 253 -0.93 -1.69 -13.20
CA ASP A 253 -0.79 -0.50 -12.36
C ASP A 253 -1.23 -0.80 -10.92
N ILE A 254 -0.40 -0.41 -9.96
CA ILE A 254 -0.69 -0.55 -8.53
C ILE A 254 -1.68 0.54 -8.13
N GLY A 255 -2.78 0.14 -7.50
CA GLY A 255 -3.82 1.02 -7.03
C GLY A 255 -5.01 0.25 -6.46
N TRP A 256 -5.98 0.97 -5.91
CA TRP A 256 -7.16 0.38 -5.29
C TRP A 256 -8.15 -0.25 -6.29
N THR A 257 -8.08 0.14 -7.57
CA THR A 257 -9.08 -0.21 -8.61
C THR A 257 -9.20 -1.71 -8.85
N LEU A 258 -8.07 -2.43 -8.93
CA LEU A 258 -8.07 -3.88 -9.14
C LEU A 258 -8.69 -4.60 -7.92
N GLY A 259 -8.27 -4.23 -6.71
CA GLY A 259 -8.83 -4.81 -5.48
C GLY A 259 -10.33 -4.57 -5.34
N PHE A 260 -10.79 -3.36 -5.69
CA PHE A 260 -12.20 -3.01 -5.71
C PHE A 260 -13.00 -3.86 -6.72
N MET A 261 -12.49 -4.00 -7.96
CA MET A 261 -13.10 -4.84 -8.98
C MET A 261 -13.20 -6.30 -8.51
N LEU A 262 -12.11 -6.86 -8.01
CA LEU A 262 -12.05 -8.25 -7.55
C LEU A 262 -13.02 -8.52 -6.39
N ASN A 263 -13.21 -7.55 -5.49
CA ASN A 263 -14.17 -7.64 -4.41
C ASN A 263 -15.62 -7.61 -4.94
N LEU A 264 -15.95 -6.64 -5.80
CA LEU A 264 -17.31 -6.51 -6.36
C LEU A 264 -17.73 -7.67 -7.25
N THR A 265 -16.78 -8.32 -7.93
CA THR A 265 -17.05 -9.48 -8.78
C THR A 265 -16.95 -10.82 -8.03
N ASN A 266 -16.76 -10.80 -6.70
CA ASN A 266 -16.56 -12.00 -5.87
C ASN A 266 -15.46 -12.93 -6.40
N MET A 267 -14.40 -12.35 -6.99
CA MET A 267 -13.26 -13.10 -7.53
C MET A 267 -12.22 -13.46 -6.47
N ILE A 268 -12.37 -12.96 -5.23
CA ILE A 268 -11.50 -13.31 -4.09
C ILE A 268 -12.27 -14.26 -3.17
N PRO A 269 -11.95 -15.57 -3.17
CA PRO A 269 -12.65 -16.53 -2.32
C PRO A 269 -12.23 -16.40 -0.86
N THR A 270 -13.19 -16.56 0.06
CA THR A 270 -12.95 -16.58 1.50
C THR A 270 -12.18 -17.82 1.94
N GLU A 271 -12.42 -18.97 1.30
CA GLU A 271 -11.75 -20.23 1.58
C GLU A 271 -10.85 -20.64 0.42
N ALA A 272 -9.71 -21.26 0.73
CA ALA A 272 -8.87 -21.90 -0.27
C ALA A 272 -9.64 -23.04 -0.94
N LEU A 273 -9.38 -23.27 -2.22
CA LEU A 273 -9.98 -24.39 -2.94
C LEU A 273 -9.52 -25.70 -2.29
N VAL A 274 -10.49 -26.50 -1.85
CA VAL A 274 -10.24 -27.86 -1.39
C VAL A 274 -9.68 -28.64 -2.58
N HIS A 275 -8.42 -29.01 -2.48
CA HIS A 275 -7.83 -29.99 -3.38
C HIS A 275 -8.45 -31.35 -3.05
N ALA A 276 -9.63 -31.62 -3.60
CA ALA A 276 -10.18 -32.97 -3.57
C ALA A 276 -9.26 -33.83 -4.44
N LYS A 277 -8.37 -34.62 -3.81
CA LYS A 277 -7.72 -35.74 -4.49
C LYS A 277 -8.80 -36.75 -4.85
N GLY A 278 -9.41 -36.59 -6.02
CA GLY A 278 -10.13 -37.67 -6.66
C GLY A 278 -9.12 -38.78 -6.97
N GLN A 279 -9.27 -39.95 -6.37
CA GLN A 279 -8.58 -41.13 -6.89
C GLN A 279 -9.07 -41.37 -8.33
N GLN A 280 -8.17 -41.71 -9.25
CA GLN A 280 -8.55 -41.99 -10.64
C GLN A 280 -9.66 -43.05 -10.66
N PRO A 281 -10.72 -42.87 -11.48
CA PRO A 281 -11.86 -43.79 -11.53
C PRO A 281 -11.44 -45.26 -11.72
N ASP A 282 -10.40 -45.49 -12.52
CA ASP A 282 -9.88 -46.83 -12.82
C ASP A 282 -9.25 -47.52 -11.60
N LEU A 283 -8.52 -46.76 -10.76
CA LEU A 283 -7.94 -47.28 -9.52
C LEU A 283 -9.03 -47.58 -8.49
N TRP A 284 -10.09 -46.76 -8.45
CA TRP A 284 -11.27 -47.01 -7.61
C TRP A 284 -12.05 -48.23 -8.04
N ALA A 285 -12.31 -48.37 -9.35
CA ALA A 285 -12.99 -49.52 -9.93
C ALA A 285 -12.21 -50.82 -9.70
N SER A 286 -10.88 -50.77 -9.88
CA SER A 286 -9.98 -51.90 -9.60
C SER A 286 -10.02 -52.30 -8.12
N ALA A 287 -9.95 -51.33 -7.21
CA ALA A 287 -10.04 -51.59 -5.77
C ALA A 287 -11.37 -52.25 -5.38
N ILE A 288 -12.51 -51.74 -5.89
CA ILE A 288 -13.83 -52.35 -5.68
C ILE A 288 -13.85 -53.78 -6.22
N PHE A 289 -13.35 -54.00 -7.44
CA PHE A 289 -13.33 -55.33 -8.05
C PHE A 289 -12.56 -56.35 -7.20
N PHE A 290 -11.38 -55.98 -6.70
CA PHE A 290 -10.58 -56.86 -5.83
C PHE A 290 -11.26 -57.12 -4.48
N ILE A 291 -11.93 -56.13 -3.89
CA ILE A 291 -12.68 -56.30 -2.65
C ILE A 291 -13.85 -57.29 -2.86
N VAL A 292 -14.61 -57.13 -3.96
CA VAL A 292 -15.71 -58.04 -4.29
C VAL A 292 -15.18 -59.45 -4.57
N LEU A 293 -14.08 -59.59 -5.32
CA LEU A 293 -13.48 -60.88 -5.60
C LEU A 293 -13.01 -61.59 -4.31
N ALA A 294 -12.38 -60.86 -3.40
CA ALA A 294 -11.91 -61.39 -2.11
C ALA A 294 -13.08 -61.84 -1.22
N THR A 295 -14.18 -61.08 -1.19
CA THR A 295 -15.37 -61.47 -0.40
C THR A 295 -16.06 -62.69 -0.99
N VAL A 296 -16.25 -62.76 -2.30
CA VAL A 296 -16.86 -63.93 -2.97
C VAL A 296 -16.00 -65.19 -2.79
N THR A 297 -14.69 -65.09 -2.99
CA THR A 297 -13.78 -66.23 -2.80
C THR A 297 -13.73 -66.69 -1.34
N GLY A 298 -13.74 -65.77 -0.38
CA GLY A 298 -13.86 -66.07 1.04
C GLY A 298 -15.16 -66.81 1.37
N LEU A 299 -16.30 -66.33 0.87
CA LEU A 299 -17.60 -66.99 1.07
C LEU A 299 -17.66 -68.38 0.42
N MET A 300 -17.08 -68.55 -0.77
CA MET A 300 -16.99 -69.85 -1.43
C MET A 300 -16.09 -70.83 -0.67
N ALA A 301 -14.97 -70.36 -0.12
CA ALA A 301 -14.09 -71.18 0.72
C ALA A 301 -14.80 -71.61 2.01
N ILE A 302 -15.52 -70.71 2.66
CA ILE A 302 -16.35 -71.02 3.84
C ILE A 302 -17.44 -72.04 3.47
N PHE A 303 -18.12 -71.85 2.34
CA PHE A 303 -19.13 -72.79 1.86
C PHE A 303 -18.53 -74.18 1.62
N LEU A 304 -17.39 -74.28 0.93
CA LEU A 304 -16.70 -75.55 0.71
C LEU A 304 -16.24 -76.20 2.03
N LEU A 305 -15.74 -75.43 3.00
CA LEU A 305 -15.34 -75.96 4.31
C LEU A 305 -16.55 -76.45 5.12
N CYS A 306 -17.70 -75.78 5.04
CA CYS A 306 -18.90 -76.15 5.78
C CYS A 306 -19.64 -77.34 5.15
N PHE A 307 -19.64 -77.47 3.82
CA PHE A 307 -20.45 -78.46 3.10
C PHE A 307 -19.66 -79.64 2.53
N TRP A 308 -18.33 -79.56 2.47
CA TRP A 308 -17.49 -80.67 2.00
C TRP A 308 -16.94 -81.48 3.18
N LYS A 309 -17.80 -82.29 3.81
CA LYS A 309 -17.33 -83.35 4.73
C LYS A 309 -16.60 -84.43 3.93
N PRO A 310 -15.36 -84.81 4.27
CA PRO A 310 -14.71 -85.96 3.65
C PRO A 310 -15.45 -87.25 4.06
N LYS A 311 -15.76 -88.11 3.07
CA LYS A 311 -16.24 -89.48 3.32
C LYS A 311 -15.24 -90.22 4.22
N GLN A 312 -15.64 -90.55 5.46
CA GLN A 312 -14.91 -91.50 6.29
C GLN A 312 -14.85 -92.85 5.57
N LYS A 313 -13.64 -93.31 5.19
CA LYS A 313 -13.41 -94.71 4.82
C LYS A 313 -13.40 -95.55 6.09
N SER A 314 -14.39 -96.45 6.22
CA SER A 314 -14.42 -97.52 7.22
C SER A 314 -13.27 -98.50 6.94
N HIS A 315 -12.33 -98.62 7.87
CA HIS A 315 -11.32 -99.68 7.86
C HIS A 315 -11.87 -100.91 8.60
N TYR A 316 -11.98 -102.03 7.87
CA TYR A 316 -12.25 -103.36 8.39
C TYR A 316 -11.20 -103.78 9.43
N ARG A 317 -11.63 -104.36 10.56
CA ARG A 317 -10.78 -105.04 11.54
C ARG A 317 -11.12 -106.53 11.50
N ILE A 318 -10.25 -107.33 10.90
CA ILE A 318 -10.32 -108.81 10.92
C ILE A 318 -9.65 -109.29 12.21
N ARG A 319 -10.33 -110.16 12.95
CA ARG A 319 -9.74 -111.05 13.95
C ARG A 319 -10.27 -112.45 13.69
#